data_AF-G4ZNP6-F1
#
_entry.id   AF-G4ZNP6-F1
#
_cell.length_a   1.000
_cell.length_b   1.000
_cell.length_c   1.000
_cell.angle_alpha   90.00
_cell.angle_beta   90.00
_cell.angle_gamma   90.00
#
_symmetry.space_group_name_H-M   'P 1'
#
loop_
_entity.id
_entity.type
_entity.pdbx_description
1 polymer ?
#
loop_
_entity_poly.entity_id
_entity_poly.type
_entity_poly.pdbx_seq_one_letter_code
_entity_poly.pdbx_strand_id
1 'polypeptide(L)' 'GENLGFLKGYQNDPCKIIKKTIDAWYSEGYEYDFSSDGPSPNTKHFTQLCWRDTTQYGIGYAYDPDPRIASTLRAT' A
#
# COMPACT_ATOMS: atom_id res chain seq x y z
N GLY A 1 4.39 -11.02 1.48
CA GLY A 1 5.20 -9.79 1.53
C GLY A 1 4.44 -8.71 2.26
N GLU A 2 4.93 -7.47 2.20
CA GLU A 2 4.37 -6.32 2.92
C GLU A 2 4.26 -5.12 1.96
N ASN A 3 3.14 -4.39 2.04
CA ASN A 3 2.95 -3.12 1.34
C ASN A 3 2.84 -2.00 2.38
N LEU A 4 3.59 -0.92 2.19
CA LEU A 4 3.55 0.27 3.06
C LEU A 4 3.05 1.48 2.29
N GLY A 5 2.15 2.24 2.91
CA GLY A 5 1.53 3.41 2.32
C GLY A 5 1.44 4.53 3.35
N PHE A 6 1.77 5.74 2.95
CA PHE A 6 1.71 6.92 3.80
C PHE A 6 0.86 7.99 3.13
N LEU A 7 -0.15 8.47 3.86
CA LEU A 7 -1.06 9.53 3.42
C LEU A 7 -0.99 10.69 4.40
N LYS A 8 -0.61 11.87 3.92
CA LYS A 8 -0.53 13.12 4.71
C LYS A 8 -1.70 14.04 4.38
N GLY A 9 -2.21 14.76 5.38
CA GLY A 9 -3.24 15.78 5.19
C GLY A 9 -4.68 15.26 5.16
N TYR A 10 -4.91 14.02 5.58
CA TYR A 10 -6.24 13.44 5.71
C TYR A 10 -6.70 13.47 7.18
N GLN A 11 -8.00 13.69 7.39
CA GLN A 11 -8.61 13.52 8.72
C GLN A 11 -8.50 12.05 9.17
N ASN A 12 -8.53 11.81 10.49
CA ASN A 12 -8.49 10.48 11.09
C ASN A 12 -9.79 9.69 10.80
N ASP A 13 -9.93 9.24 9.55
CA ASP A 13 -10.97 8.33 9.10
C ASP A 13 -10.28 7.06 8.57
N PRO A 14 -10.06 6.06 9.44
CA PRO A 14 -9.30 4.86 9.10
C PRO A 14 -9.86 4.14 7.87
N CYS A 15 -11.18 4.03 7.76
CA CYS A 15 -11.82 3.37 6.62
C CYS A 15 -11.52 4.09 5.30
N LYS A 16 -11.61 5.43 5.27
CA LYS A 16 -11.27 6.20 4.06
C LYS A 16 -9.79 6.16 3.73
N ILE A 17 -8.92 6.21 4.73
CA ILE A 17 -7.47 6.17 4.52
C ILE A 17 -7.06 4.81 3.98
N ILE A 18 -7.48 3.73 4.63
CA ILE A 18 -7.18 2.35 4.19
C ILE A 18 -7.70 2.13 2.77
N LYS A 19 -8.94 2.54 2.49
CA LYS A 19 -9.49 2.43 1.14
C LYS A 19 -8.66 3.19 0.11
N LYS A 20 -8.28 4.44 0.38
CA LYS A 20 -7.45 5.24 -0.54
C LYS A 20 -6.09 4.60 -0.79
N THR A 21 -5.46 4.04 0.25
CA THR A 21 -4.18 3.35 0.12
C THR A 21 -4.31 2.11 -0.76
N ILE A 22 -5.34 1.29 -0.55
CA ILE A 22 -5.59 0.10 -1.37
C ILE A 22 -5.92 0.49 -2.82
N ASP A 23 -6.76 1.51 -3.03
CA ASP A 23 -7.12 1.99 -4.36
C ASP A 23 -5.87 2.50 -5.11
N ALA A 24 -4.96 3.19 -4.41
CA ALA A 24 -3.68 3.64 -5.00
C ALA A 24 -2.79 2.45 -5.39
N TRP A 25 -2.61 1.47 -4.51
CA TRP A 25 -1.86 0.25 -4.83
C TRP A 25 -2.49 -0.54 -5.98
N TYR A 26 -3.82 -0.62 -6.03
CA TYR A 26 -4.52 -1.33 -7.10
C TYR A 26 -4.38 -0.62 -8.46
N SER A 27 -4.31 0.72 -8.46
CA SER A 27 -4.13 1.51 -9.68
C SER A 27 -2.79 1.26 -10.38
N GLU A 28 -1.78 0.73 -9.69
CA GLU A 28 -0.53 0.30 -10.33
C GLU A 28 -0.76 -0.83 -11.35
N GLY A 29 -1.88 -1.56 -11.25
CA GLY A 29 -2.28 -2.56 -12.24
C GLY A 29 -2.48 -1.99 -13.64
N TYR A 30 -2.74 -0.69 -13.79
CA TYR A 30 -2.81 -0.03 -15.10
C TYR A 30 -1.43 0.09 -15.77
N GLU A 31 -0.35 0.08 -14.98
CA GLU A 31 1.03 0.13 -15.46
C GLU A 31 1.67 -1.28 -15.48
N TYR A 32 0.94 -2.32 -15.09
CA TYR A 32 1.45 -3.69 -15.04
C TYR A 32 1.47 -4.33 -16.42
N ASP A 33 2.66 -4.68 -16.91
CA ASP A 33 2.84 -5.45 -18.11
C ASP A 33 2.69 -6.96 -17.82
N PHE A 34 1.50 -7.50 -18.10
CA PHE A 34 1.20 -8.93 -17.95
C PHE A 34 2.00 -9.84 -18.89
N SER A 35 2.68 -9.29 -19.90
CA SER A 35 3.54 -10.04 -20.81
C SER A 35 5.00 -10.15 -20.34
N SER A 36 5.37 -9.34 -19.33
CA SER A 36 6.70 -9.38 -18.73
C SER A 36 6.77 -10.37 -17.56
N ASP A 37 7.90 -11.06 -17.42
CA ASP A 37 8.15 -11.98 -16.31
C ASP A 37 8.48 -11.20 -15.03
N GLY A 38 7.43 -10.74 -14.34
CA GLY A 38 7.49 -10.29 -12.95
C GLY A 38 7.18 -8.81 -12.69
N PRO A 39 7.16 -8.41 -11.41
CA PRO A 39 6.79 -7.06 -11.01
C PRO A 39 7.89 -6.02 -11.29
N SER A 40 7.49 -4.93 -11.92
CA SER A 40 8.28 -3.72 -12.07
C SER A 40 8.27 -2.91 -10.76
N PRO A 41 9.29 -2.05 -10.49
CA PRO A 41 9.35 -1.24 -9.27
C PRO A 41 8.06 -0.49 -8.93
N ASN A 42 7.31 -0.02 -9.94
CA ASN A 42 6.08 0.74 -9.80
C ASN A 42 4.82 -0.12 -9.63
N THR A 43 4.93 -1.46 -9.74
CA THR A 43 3.78 -2.37 -9.75
C THR A 43 3.88 -3.47 -8.69
N LYS A 44 4.83 -3.31 -7.76
CA LYS A 44 5.08 -4.26 -6.67
C LYS A 44 3.92 -4.32 -5.68
N HIS A 45 3.25 -3.20 -5.40
CA HIS A 45 2.15 -3.22 -4.45
C HIS A 45 0.93 -3.91 -5.05
N PHE A 46 0.63 -3.65 -6.33
CA PHE A 46 -0.44 -4.33 -7.06
C PHE A 46 -0.24 -5.85 -7.11
N THR A 47 0.95 -6.31 -7.49
CA THR A 47 1.21 -7.75 -7.61
C THR A 47 1.09 -8.48 -6.27
N GLN A 48 1.48 -7.85 -5.16
CA GLN A 48 1.27 -8.43 -3.83
C GLN A 48 -0.21 -8.52 -3.44
N LEU A 49 -1.08 -7.61 -3.92
CA LEU A 49 -2.52 -7.66 -3.66
C LEU A 49 -3.23 -8.80 -4.41
N CYS A 50 -2.80 -9.12 -5.63
CA CYS A 50 -3.42 -10.14 -6.47
C CYS A 50 -2.65 -11.47 -6.50
N TRP A 51 -1.72 -11.68 -5.55
CA TRP A 51 -0.88 -12.86 -5.51
C TRP A 51 -1.69 -14.11 -5.15
N ARG A 52 -1.77 -15.07 -6.07
CA ARG A 52 -2.63 -16.26 -5.96
C ARG A 52 -2.45 -17.04 -4.65
N ASP A 53 -1.21 -17.22 -4.20
CA ASP A 53 -0.91 -18.02 -3.00
C ASP A 53 -1.14 -17.24 -1.69
N THR A 54 -1.43 -15.93 -1.76
CA THR A 54 -1.72 -15.12 -0.58
C THR A 54 -3.19 -15.32 -0.18
N THR A 55 -3.41 -16.09 0.88
CA THR A 55 -4.76 -16.43 1.39
C THR A 55 -5.14 -15.68 2.68
N GLN A 56 -4.18 -15.01 3.30
CA GLN A 56 -4.36 -14.26 4.54
C GLN A 56 -3.66 -12.91 4.42
N TYR A 57 -4.28 -11.87 4.97
CA TYR A 57 -3.70 -10.53 5.04
C TYR A 57 -4.10 -9.84 6.35
N GLY A 58 -3.24 -8.95 6.81
CA GLY A 58 -3.49 -8.06 7.95
C GLY A 58 -3.18 -6.63 7.55
N ILE A 59 -3.93 -5.67 8.10
CA ILE A 59 -3.73 -4.24 7.85
C ILE A 59 -3.50 -3.57 9.20
N GLY A 60 -2.31 -2.99 9.37
CA GLY A 60 -1.99 -2.08 10.47
C GLY A 60 -2.23 -0.63 10.06
N TYR A 61 -2.86 0.15 10.93
CA TYR A 61 -3.06 1.59 10.73
C TYR A 61 -2.50 2.36 11.92
N ALA A 62 -1.72 3.40 11.64
CA ALA A 62 -1.23 4.36 12.62
C ALA A 62 -1.61 5.77 12.16
N TYR A 63 -2.11 6.57 13.11
CA TYR A 63 -2.45 7.99 12.90
C TYR A 63 -1.59 8.85 13.81
N ASP A 64 -0.92 9.83 13.22
CA ASP A 64 -0.27 10.90 13.97
C ASP A 64 -1.05 12.22 13.77
N PRO A 65 -1.57 12.85 14.83
CA PRO A 65 -2.25 14.13 14.73
C PRO A 65 -1.29 15.30 14.42
N ASP A 66 0.02 15.12 14.62
CA ASP A 66 1.05 16.09 14.24
C ASP A 66 1.53 15.82 12.80
N PRO A 67 1.21 16.69 11.83
CA PRO A 67 1.63 16.52 10.43
C PRO A 67 3.15 16.63 10.21
N ARG A 68 3.95 16.85 11.26
CA ARG A 68 5.42 16.98 11.22
C ARG A 68 6.14 15.68 11.57
N ILE A 69 5.46 14.69 12.17
CA ILE A 69 6.07 13.41 12.57
C ILE A 69 5.70 12.35 11.53
N ALA A 70 6.54 12.19 10.50
CA ALA A 70 6.52 10.98 9.67
C ALA A 70 7.60 10.04 10.23
N SER A 71 7.24 9.18 11.19
CA SER A 71 8.15 8.14 11.64
C SER A 71 8.28 7.08 10.55
N THR A 72 9.35 7.17 9.78
CA THR A 72 9.81 6.09 8.90
C THR A 72 10.06 4.85 9.75
N LEU A 73 9.09 3.94 9.81
CA LEU A 73 9.28 2.60 10.36
C LEU A 73 10.14 1.80 9.37
N ARG A 74 11.44 1.76 9.62
CA ARG A 74 12.34 0.79 8.97
C ARG A 74 12.37 -0.46 9.83
N ALA A 75 11.73 -1.54 9.36
CA ALA A 75 12.04 -2.88 9.84
C ALA A 75 13.43 -3.25 9.32
N THR A 76 14.34 -3.60 10.23
CA THR A 76 15.66 -4.18 9.95
C THR A 76 15.56 -5.64 9.57
#